data_AF-A0A817MHU6-F1
#
_entry.id   AF-A0A817MHU6-F1
#
_cell.length_a   1.000
_cell.length_b   1.000
_cell.length_c   1.000
_cell.angle_alpha   90.00
_cell.angle_beta   90.00
_cell.angle_gamma   90.00
#
_symmetry.space_group_name_H-M   'P 1'
#
loop_
_entity.id
_entity.type
_entity.pdbx_description
1 polymer ?
#
loop_
_entity_poly.entity_id
_entity_poly.type
_entity_poly.pdbx_seq_one_letter_code
_entity_poly.pdbx_strand_id
1 'polypeptide(L)' 'MHTFLSAKIWIYGLKILQKLFVHLHTQFNRDILWETIDIDFMNLDQGAYEDRKFEHVCLRTRINGKFITGH' A
#
# COMPACT_ATOMS: atom_id res chain seq x y z
N MET A 1 -2.40 0.77 -0.90
CA MET A 1 -1.77 2.10 -1.06
C MET A 1 -1.76 2.37 -2.53
N HIS A 2 -2.24 3.53 -2.99
CA HIS A 2 -2.47 3.72 -4.42
C HIS A 2 -1.18 4.01 -5.21
N THR A 3 -0.39 4.98 -4.75
CA THR A 3 0.83 5.47 -5.40
C THR A 3 2.05 5.41 -4.48
N PHE A 4 3.24 5.69 -5.05
CA PHE A 4 4.49 5.77 -4.31
C PHE A 4 4.44 6.75 -3.13
N LEU A 5 4.72 6.23 -1.92
CA LEU A 5 4.86 7.06 -0.73
C LEU A 5 5.86 6.46 0.24
N SER A 6 6.83 7.26 0.68
CA SER A 6 7.83 6.82 1.64
C SER A 6 7.18 6.27 2.91
N ALA A 7 7.29 4.95 3.14
CA ALA A 7 6.65 4.28 4.27
C ALA A 7 7.07 4.84 5.65
N LYS A 8 8.21 5.54 5.74
CA LYS A 8 8.66 6.20 6.97
C LYS A 8 7.68 7.24 7.51
N ILE A 9 6.91 7.91 6.65
CA ILE A 9 5.98 8.95 7.10
C ILE A 9 4.86 8.40 7.97
N TRP A 10 4.53 7.11 7.80
CA TRP A 10 3.45 6.44 8.53
C TRP A 10 3.82 6.06 9.96
N ILE A 11 5.11 5.99 10.29
CA ILE A 11 5.59 5.46 11.58
C ILE A 11 5.00 6.24 12.76
N TYR A 12 5.07 7.57 12.73
CA TYR A 12 4.58 8.37 13.85
C TYR A 12 3.06 8.29 13.97
N GLY A 13 2.34 8.43 12.85
CA GLY A 13 0.87 8.35 12.81
C GLY A 13 0.34 7.01 13.33
N LEU A 14 0.96 5.90 12.91
CA LEU A 14 0.56 4.56 13.36
C LEU A 14 0.94 4.29 14.82
N LYS A 15 2.01 4.90 15.36
CA LYS A 15 2.37 4.76 16.78
C LYS A 15 1.38 5.43 17.72
N ILE A 16 0.74 6.53 17.29
CA ILE A 16 -0.27 7.23 18.09
C ILE A 16 -1.70 6.72 17.82
N LEU A 17 -1.88 5.89 16.79
CA LEU A 17 -3.17 5.32 16.44
C LEU A 17 -3.60 4.29 17.48
N GLN A 18 -4.68 4.59 18.21
CA GLN A 18 -5.25 3.70 19.22
C GLN A 18 -6.37 2.80 18.68
N LYS A 19 -6.82 3.04 17.45
CA LYS A 19 -7.84 2.23 16.79
C LYS A 19 -7.19 1.08 16.03
N LEU A 20 -7.87 -0.06 15.99
CA LEU A 20 -7.49 -1.14 15.08
C LEU A 20 -7.52 -0.62 13.64
N PHE A 21 -6.54 -1.03 12.85
CA PHE A 21 -6.49 -0.73 11.42
C PHE A 21 -6.37 -2.01 10.59
N VAL A 22 -6.87 -1.88 9.37
CA VAL A 22 -6.73 -2.88 8.33
C VAL A 22 -6.00 -2.22 7.17
N HIS A 23 -4.99 -2.91 6.64
CA HIS A 23 -4.35 -2.54 5.39
C HIS A 23 -4.96 -3.40 4.28
N LEU A 24 -5.70 -2.74 3.39
CA LEU A 24 -6.25 -3.37 2.19
C LEU A 24 -5.28 -3.18 1.03
N HIS A 25 -4.65 -4.28 0.63
CA HIS A 25 -3.78 -4.38 -0.52
C HIS A 25 -4.64 -4.73 -1.74
N THR A 26 -4.99 -3.72 -2.52
CA THR A 26 -5.86 -3.82 -3.70
C THR A 26 -5.36 -2.90 -4.82
N GLN A 27 -5.87 -3.10 -6.03
CA GLN A 27 -5.67 -2.25 -7.19
C GLN A 27 -7.02 -1.81 -7.74
N PHE A 28 -7.07 -0.61 -8.34
CA PHE A 28 -8.31 -0.08 -8.90
C PHE A 28 -8.80 -0.91 -10.09
N ASN A 29 -7.87 -1.32 -10.96
CA ASN A 29 -8.16 -2.16 -12.11
C ASN A 29 -7.93 -3.63 -11.75
N ARG A 30 -8.87 -4.51 -12.13
CA ARG A 30 -8.74 -5.97 -11.95
C ARG A 30 -7.70 -6.56 -12.87
N ASP A 31 -7.77 -6.13 -14.12
CA ASP A 31 -6.96 -6.63 -15.20
C ASP A 31 -6.00 -5.53 -15.65
N ILE A 32 -4.85 -5.95 -16.17
CA ILE A 32 -3.87 -5.05 -16.76
C ILE A 32 -4.37 -4.63 -18.14
N LEU A 33 -4.42 -3.33 -18.40
CA LEU A 33 -4.85 -2.77 -19.69
C LEU A 33 -3.73 -2.85 -20.74
N TRP A 34 -3.44 -4.06 -21.22
CA TRP A 34 -2.26 -4.34 -22.06
C TRP A 34 -2.10 -3.46 -23.29
N GLU A 35 -3.21 -3.03 -23.91
CA GLU A 35 -3.18 -2.24 -25.15
C GLU A 35 -2.88 -0.75 -24.91
N THR A 36 -3.18 -0.24 -23.72
CA THR A 36 -3.14 1.20 -23.41
C THR A 36 -2.18 1.55 -22.27
N ILE A 37 -1.48 0.57 -21.73
CA ILE A 37 -0.60 0.76 -20.58
C ILE A 37 0.62 1.61 -20.94
N ASP A 38 0.87 2.64 -20.15
CA ASP A 38 1.98 3.55 -20.35
C ASP A 38 2.63 3.93 -19.00
N ILE A 39 3.59 4.86 -19.06
CA ILE A 39 4.32 5.29 -17.86
C ILE A 39 3.44 6.08 -16.89
N ASP A 40 2.41 6.78 -17.38
CA ASP A 40 1.50 7.56 -16.54
C ASP A 40 0.59 6.61 -15.75
N PHE A 41 0.09 5.56 -16.40
CA PHE A 41 -0.59 4.45 -15.73
C PHE A 41 0.32 3.80 -14.67
N MET A 42 1.57 3.49 -15.03
CA MET A 42 2.55 2.89 -14.11
C MET A 42 2.93 3.80 -12.95
N ASN A 43 2.82 5.12 -13.09
CA ASN A 43 3.05 6.06 -12.00
C ASN A 43 1.84 6.15 -11.05
N LEU A 44 0.64 5.92 -11.57
CA LEU A 44 -0.60 5.98 -10.82
C LEU A 44 -0.90 4.68 -10.05
N ASP A 45 -0.88 3.53 -10.74
CA ASP A 45 -1.32 2.24 -10.18
C ASP A 45 -0.14 1.42 -9.61
N GLN A 46 0.53 1.95 -8.59
CA GLN A 46 1.76 1.38 -8.01
C GLN A 46 1.56 0.51 -6.75
N GLY A 47 0.32 0.22 -6.38
CA GLY A 47 0.00 -0.44 -5.11
C GLY A 47 0.72 -1.77 -4.88
N ALA A 48 0.97 -2.55 -5.94
CA ALA A 48 1.67 -3.83 -5.85
C ALA A 48 3.07 -3.76 -5.21
N TYR A 49 3.77 -2.63 -5.35
CA TYR A 49 5.08 -2.39 -4.74
C TYR A 49 4.97 -1.64 -3.41
N GLU A 50 4.08 -0.66 -3.35
CA GLU A 50 3.97 0.24 -2.20
C GLU A 50 3.36 -0.41 -0.97
N ASP A 51 2.39 -1.30 -1.16
CA ASP A 51 1.81 -2.07 -0.06
C ASP A 51 2.87 -2.94 0.62
N ARG A 52 3.80 -3.51 -0.14
CA ARG A 52 4.95 -4.27 0.42
C ARG A 52 5.89 -3.39 1.23
N LYS A 53 6.10 -2.13 0.82
CA LYS A 53 6.93 -1.18 1.59
C LYS A 53 6.26 -0.78 2.89
N PHE A 54 4.96 -0.54 2.86
CA PHE A 54 4.18 -0.25 4.06
C PHE A 54 4.21 -1.43 5.04
N GLU A 55 3.96 -2.65 4.54
CA GLU A 55 4.03 -3.89 5.31
C GLU A 55 5.41 -4.10 5.96
N HIS A 56 6.49 -3.87 5.20
CA HIS A 56 7.85 -3.96 5.71
C HIS A 56 8.08 -3.03 6.91
N VAL A 57 7.63 -1.77 6.84
CA VAL A 57 7.77 -0.81 7.94
C VAL A 57 6.93 -1.22 9.15
N CYS A 58 5.69 -1.67 8.96
CA CYS A 58 4.84 -2.14 10.05
C CYS A 58 5.49 -3.30 10.80
N LEU A 59 5.97 -4.32 10.07
CA LEU A 59 6.68 -5.46 10.66
C LEU A 59 7.96 -5.04 11.38
N ARG A 60 8.78 -4.19 10.76
CA ARG A 60 10.03 -3.71 11.35
C ARG A 60 9.83 -2.88 12.61
N THR A 61 8.72 -2.16 12.72
CA THR A 61 8.39 -1.31 13.87
C THR A 61 7.46 -1.97 14.88
N ARG A 62 7.09 -3.24 14.67
CA ARG A 62 6.16 -4.03 15.50
C ARG A 62 4.78 -3.37 15.65
N ILE A 63 4.33 -2.73 14.58
CA ILE A 63 2.98 -2.16 14.49
C ILE A 63 2.05 -3.26 13.98
N ASN A 64 1.06 -3.62 14.79
CA ASN A 64 0.12 -4.68 14.47
C ASN A 64 -1.07 -4.13 13.70
N GLY A 65 -1.41 -4.78 12.58
CA GLY A 65 -2.59 -4.52 11.77
C GLY A 65 -3.05 -5.79 11.08
N LYS A 66 -4.30 -5.81 10.59
CA LYS A 66 -4.77 -6.88 9.72
C LYS A 66 -4.43 -6.53 8.27
N PHE A 67 -3.84 -7.47 7.54
CA PHE A 67 -3.53 -7.33 6.12
C PHE A 67 -4.47 -8.22 5.32
N ILE A 68 -5.11 -7.66 4.30
CA ILE A 68 -6.02 -8.37 3.39
C ILE A 68 -5.64 -7.98 1.97
N THR A 69 -5.58 -8.96 1.07
CA THR A 69 -5.26 -8.77 -0.34
C THR A 69 -6.42 -9.25 -1.20
N GLY A 70 -6.73 -8.49 -2.25
CA GLY A 70 -7.78 -8.81 -3.21
C GLY A 70 -7.99 -7.65 -4.19
N HIS A 71 -8.86 -7.85 -5.17
CA HIS A 71 -9.38 -6.77 -6.00
C HIS A 71 -10.64 -6.19 -5.34
#